data_AF-A0A4Y7LRI7-F1
#
_entry.id   AF-A0A4Y7LRI7-F1
#
_cell.length_a   1.000
_cell.length_b   1.000
_cell.length_c   1.000
_cell.angle_alpha   90.00
_cell.angle_beta   90.00
_cell.angle_gamma   90.00
#
_symmetry.space_group_name_H-M   'P 1'
#
loop_
_entity.id
_entity.type
_entity.pdbx_description
1 polymer ?
#
loop_
_entity_poly.entity_id
_entity_poly.type
_entity_poly.pdbx_seq_one_letter_code
_entity_poly.pdbx_strand_id
1 'polypeptide(L)'
;MAVTNSQNLERKRKLLLVARRIHPKNENHFYNQFQPYPSTTKSRKEQKTIQDDKAKDFLTSGNHTSNWAVLVDTSRFWFNYRHVANVLSIYRSVKRLGIPDSQIILMIADDMACNPRNPHPAAVYNNANQQIDVYGDDVEVDYRGYEVTVENFIRVLTGRLPASTPRSKKLLTDAGSNVLIYLTGHGGDGFLKFQDSEEITNVDLADAIQQMWEKQRYNEMLFIVDTCQAASLYQKFYSPNVLAIGSSLVGEDSLSHHVDPAIGVYIIDRYTYYALEFLEHVTPTSNHTLGQFLKVCPKYLCLSTVGFRSDLFQRDPNRVFITDFFGSQKRIEMAADPIVLPPASNEKSSVCDLPLSPQPLIIDESQGDSGNSVHVANMDDIVMTSTNQELQHAAEVCYAENSSLKEEVNTLLLDKATLQDQVKKLEELNQTLADQKSESDQAERDRLAYLLSVVDGS
;
A
#
# COMPACT_ATOMS: atom_id res chain seq x y z
N MET A 1 16.00 46.24 -35.44
CA MET A 1 16.61 45.96 -34.12
C MET A 1 18.05 45.46 -34.26
N ALA A 2 18.97 46.25 -34.84
CA ALA A 2 20.38 45.86 -34.99
C ALA A 2 21.38 46.96 -34.58
N VAL A 3 20.91 48.13 -34.15
CA VAL A 3 21.77 49.29 -33.84
C VAL A 3 21.98 49.50 -32.32
N THR A 4 21.18 48.85 -31.47
CA THR A 4 21.27 48.96 -29.99
C THR A 4 22.28 48.02 -29.33
N ASN A 5 22.82 47.01 -30.04
CA ASN A 5 23.78 46.04 -29.47
C ASN A 5 25.25 46.47 -29.55
N SER A 6 25.62 47.32 -30.53
CA SER A 6 27.02 47.74 -30.70
C SER A 6 27.47 48.72 -29.60
N GLN A 7 26.62 49.68 -29.23
CA GLN A 7 26.94 50.68 -28.19
C GLN A 7 27.05 50.09 -26.77
N ASN A 8 26.36 48.97 -26.50
CA ASN A 8 26.44 48.27 -25.22
C ASN A 8 27.74 47.46 -25.05
N LEU A 9 28.31 46.97 -26.14
CA LEU A 9 29.56 46.21 -26.13
C LEU A 9 30.77 47.11 -25.84
N GLU A 10 30.73 48.35 -26.33
CA GLU A 10 31.79 49.33 -26.15
C GLU A 10 31.80 49.96 -24.75
N ARG A 11 30.62 50.14 -24.14
CA ARG A 11 30.49 50.47 -22.71
C ARG A 11 31.02 49.36 -21.80
N LYS A 12 30.74 48.09 -22.11
CA LYS A 12 31.28 46.93 -21.37
C LYS A 12 32.81 46.83 -21.46
N ARG A 13 33.41 47.11 -22.63
CA ARG A 13 34.87 47.12 -22.80
C ARG A 13 35.56 48.23 -22.01
N LYS A 14 34.96 49.43 -21.93
CA LYS A 14 35.51 50.55 -21.13
C LYS A 14 35.45 50.28 -19.62
N LEU A 15 34.38 49.64 -19.13
CA LEU A 15 34.26 49.24 -17.71
C LEU A 15 35.27 48.14 -17.31
N LEU A 16 35.54 47.18 -18.20
CA LEU A 16 36.53 46.12 -17.95
C LEU A 16 37.97 46.66 -17.86
N LEU A 17 38.28 47.72 -18.61
CA LEU A 17 39.59 48.37 -18.63
C LEU A 17 39.85 49.22 -17.38
N VAL A 18 38.79 49.80 -16.80
CA VAL A 18 38.87 50.53 -15.50
C VAL A 18 39.03 49.54 -14.34
N ALA A 19 38.33 48.41 -14.36
CA ALA A 19 38.44 47.37 -13.33
C ALA A 19 39.84 46.74 -13.25
N ARG A 20 40.56 46.63 -14.38
CA ARG A 20 41.94 46.10 -14.44
C ARG A 20 43.00 47.02 -13.81
N ARG A 21 42.71 48.27 -13.49
CA ARG A 21 43.68 49.22 -12.91
C ARG A 21 43.64 49.29 -11.38
N ILE A 22 42.62 48.71 -10.72
CA ILE A 22 42.34 48.96 -9.30
C ILE A 22 42.69 47.75 -8.40
N HIS A 23 42.82 46.53 -8.93
CA HIS A 23 43.19 45.34 -8.14
C HIS A 23 44.19 44.43 -8.89
N PRO A 24 45.50 44.43 -8.55
CA PRO A 24 46.52 43.67 -9.27
C PRO A 24 46.74 42.22 -8.78
N LYS A 25 45.92 41.69 -7.87
CA LYS A 25 46.09 40.33 -7.34
C LYS A 25 44.75 39.63 -7.09
N ASN A 26 44.25 38.92 -8.11
CA ASN A 26 43.40 37.73 -8.01
C ASN A 26 42.89 37.35 -9.42
N GLU A 27 43.70 36.65 -10.21
CA GLU A 27 43.31 36.22 -11.57
C GLU A 27 42.45 34.94 -11.61
N ASN A 28 42.18 34.27 -10.49
CA ASN A 28 41.46 32.99 -10.49
C ASN A 28 40.02 33.00 -9.93
N HIS A 29 39.43 34.17 -9.62
CA HIS A 29 38.10 34.21 -8.99
C HIS A 29 36.97 34.88 -9.80
N PHE A 30 37.23 35.37 -11.02
CA PHE A 30 36.23 36.07 -11.85
C PHE A 30 35.90 35.40 -13.19
N TYR A 31 36.43 34.20 -13.47
CA TYR A 31 36.15 33.46 -14.73
C TYR A 31 35.01 32.43 -14.64
N ASN A 32 34.45 32.19 -13.46
CA ASN A 32 33.38 31.18 -13.26
C ASN A 32 31.95 31.75 -13.09
N GLN A 33 31.75 33.06 -13.23
CA GLN A 33 30.41 33.67 -13.05
C GLN A 33 29.75 34.17 -14.35
N PHE A 34 30.37 33.96 -15.51
CA PHE A 34 29.77 34.28 -16.81
C PHE A 34 30.11 33.22 -17.87
N GLN A 35 29.77 31.96 -17.60
CA GLN A 35 29.57 30.98 -18.67
C GLN A 35 28.17 31.23 -19.28
N PRO A 36 28.01 31.22 -20.61
CA PRO A 36 26.69 31.26 -21.22
C PRO A 36 25.88 30.04 -20.75
N TYR A 37 24.63 30.26 -20.35
CA TYR A 37 23.65 29.17 -20.17
C TYR A 37 23.78 28.20 -21.35
N PRO A 38 23.94 26.88 -21.13
CA PRO A 38 23.79 25.94 -22.21
C PRO A 38 22.35 26.10 -22.72
N SER A 39 22.21 26.52 -23.98
CA SER A 39 20.92 26.52 -24.67
C SER A 39 20.50 25.06 -24.86
N THR A 40 19.94 24.45 -23.81
CA THR A 40 19.32 23.13 -23.90
C THR A 40 17.93 23.28 -24.49
N THR A 41 17.87 23.64 -25.78
CA THR A 41 16.76 23.17 -26.62
C THR A 41 16.92 21.65 -26.72
N LYS A 42 16.40 20.92 -25.73
CA LYS A 42 16.24 19.47 -25.81
C LYS A 42 15.50 19.20 -27.11
N SER A 43 16.01 18.25 -27.91
CA SER A 43 15.38 17.95 -29.18
C SER A 43 13.92 17.54 -28.95
N ARG A 44 13.02 17.83 -29.89
CA ARG A 44 11.60 17.47 -29.81
C ARG A 44 11.39 15.96 -29.56
N LYS A 45 12.37 15.13 -29.95
CA LYS A 45 12.40 13.69 -29.65
C LYS A 45 12.71 13.42 -28.17
N GLU A 46 13.74 14.04 -27.59
CA GLU A 46 14.05 13.90 -26.16
C GLU A 46 12.95 14.45 -25.26
N GLN A 47 12.32 15.57 -25.63
CA GLN A 47 11.17 16.10 -24.89
C GLN A 47 9.98 15.14 -24.94
N LYS A 48 9.72 14.52 -26.11
CA LYS A 48 8.67 13.52 -26.28
C LYS A 48 8.97 12.25 -25.48
N THR A 49 10.20 11.74 -25.50
CA THR A 49 10.61 10.59 -24.67
C THR A 49 10.45 10.88 -23.18
N ILE A 50 10.88 12.06 -22.70
CA ILE A 50 10.71 12.45 -21.29
C ILE A 50 9.24 12.58 -20.89
N GLN A 51 8.38 13.04 -21.82
CA GLN A 51 6.95 13.18 -21.58
C GLN A 51 6.22 11.83 -21.64
N ASP A 52 6.63 10.94 -22.54
CA ASP A 52 6.15 9.56 -22.65
C ASP A 52 6.58 8.71 -21.45
N ASP A 53 7.79 8.92 -20.92
CA ASP A 53 8.27 8.28 -19.69
C ASP A 53 7.52 8.78 -18.46
N LYS A 54 7.26 10.10 -18.35
CA LYS A 54 6.40 10.65 -17.30
C LYS A 54 4.95 10.15 -17.40
N ALA A 55 4.41 10.00 -18.61
CA ALA A 55 3.07 9.47 -18.83
C ALA A 55 3.00 7.97 -18.49
N LYS A 56 4.03 7.19 -18.82
CA LYS A 56 4.16 5.79 -18.40
C LYS A 56 4.32 5.66 -16.89
N ASP A 57 5.16 6.49 -16.27
CA ASP A 57 5.33 6.52 -14.82
C ASP A 57 4.02 6.90 -14.13
N PHE A 58 3.24 7.84 -14.67
CA PHE A 58 1.89 8.19 -14.19
C PHE A 58 0.87 7.05 -14.34
N LEU A 59 0.92 6.30 -15.44
CA LEU A 59 0.02 5.15 -15.69
C LEU A 59 0.45 3.87 -14.93
N THR A 60 1.71 3.80 -14.48
CA THR A 60 2.28 2.63 -13.77
C THR A 60 2.55 2.89 -12.28
N SER A 61 2.41 4.13 -11.82
CA SER A 61 2.42 4.45 -10.39
C SER A 61 1.11 4.00 -9.75
N GLY A 62 1.10 2.77 -9.22
CA GLY A 62 0.19 2.31 -8.18
C GLY A 62 -1.30 2.46 -8.50
N ASN A 63 -1.80 1.71 -9.49
CA ASN A 63 -3.24 1.63 -9.77
C ASN A 63 -3.98 0.72 -8.75
N HIS A 64 -3.75 0.95 -7.46
CA HIS A 64 -4.44 0.29 -6.37
C HIS A 64 -5.50 1.23 -5.78
N THR A 65 -6.61 0.70 -5.29
CA THR A 65 -7.78 1.46 -4.84
C THR A 65 -7.76 1.73 -3.34
N SER A 66 -7.05 0.93 -2.56
CA SER A 66 -6.96 1.08 -1.11
C SER A 66 -5.70 0.44 -0.54
N ASN A 67 -5.29 0.89 0.65
CA ASN A 67 -4.18 0.32 1.41
C ASN A 67 -4.70 -0.21 2.73
N TRP A 68 -4.32 -1.44 3.04
CA TRP A 68 -4.69 -2.14 4.26
C TRP A 68 -3.45 -2.59 5.02
N ALA A 69 -3.54 -2.64 6.34
CA ALA A 69 -2.47 -3.13 7.19
C ALA A 69 -2.97 -4.25 8.11
N VAL A 70 -2.18 -5.31 8.27
CA VAL A 70 -2.36 -6.35 9.28
C VAL A 70 -1.10 -6.37 10.13
N LEU A 71 -1.22 -5.93 11.37
CA LEU A 71 -0.11 -5.68 12.28
C LEU A 71 -0.24 -6.61 13.49
N VAL A 72 0.75 -7.47 13.70
CA VAL A 72 0.64 -8.56 14.68
C VAL A 72 1.89 -8.60 15.56
N ASP A 73 1.68 -8.40 16.86
CA ASP A 73 2.59 -8.89 17.91
C ASP A 73 2.14 -10.28 18.34
N THR A 74 3.06 -11.24 18.33
CA THR A 74 2.76 -12.64 18.64
C THR A 74 3.24 -13.08 20.02
N SER A 75 3.90 -12.20 20.78
CA SER A 75 4.60 -12.58 22.01
C SER A 75 3.91 -12.12 23.29
N ARG A 76 4.16 -12.83 24.38
CA ARG A 76 3.59 -12.49 25.70
C ARG A 76 4.67 -12.27 26.73
N PHE A 77 4.26 -11.81 27.91
CA PHE A 77 5.10 -11.54 29.08
C PHE A 77 5.93 -10.27 28.97
N TRP A 78 6.23 -9.70 30.16
CA TRP A 78 6.89 -8.41 30.30
C TRP A 78 8.26 -8.31 29.62
N PHE A 79 9.04 -9.39 29.58
CA PHE A 79 10.36 -9.39 28.93
C PHE A 79 10.27 -9.25 27.40
N ASN A 80 9.08 -9.43 26.81
CA ASN A 80 8.78 -9.23 25.40
C ASN A 80 8.09 -7.90 25.10
N TYR A 81 8.13 -6.95 26.03
CA TYR A 81 7.59 -5.59 25.86
C TYR A 81 7.88 -4.99 24.48
N ARG A 82 9.10 -5.17 23.96
CA ARG A 82 9.53 -4.65 22.66
C ARG A 82 8.64 -5.06 21.48
N HIS A 83 8.04 -6.25 21.46
CA HIS A 83 7.21 -6.69 20.33
C HIS A 83 5.88 -5.92 20.29
N VAL A 84 5.29 -5.64 21.46
CA VAL A 84 4.13 -4.74 21.60
C VAL A 84 4.51 -3.31 21.18
N ALA A 85 5.66 -2.80 21.63
CA ALA A 85 6.12 -1.47 21.25
C ALA A 85 6.42 -1.36 19.73
N ASN A 86 6.99 -2.41 19.13
CA ASN A 86 7.25 -2.50 17.69
C ASN A 86 5.96 -2.36 16.88
N VAL A 87 4.96 -3.21 17.16
CA VAL A 87 3.70 -3.23 16.38
C VAL A 87 2.93 -1.93 16.53
N LEU A 88 2.88 -1.36 17.75
CA LEU A 88 2.26 -0.06 18.02
C LEU A 88 2.98 1.09 17.31
N SER A 89 4.30 1.03 17.20
CA SER A 89 5.08 2.04 16.48
C SER A 89 4.81 2.01 14.97
N ILE A 90 4.68 0.82 14.39
CA ILE A 90 4.30 0.65 12.98
C ILE A 90 2.86 1.13 12.76
N TYR A 91 1.94 0.77 13.66
CA TYR A 91 0.55 1.25 13.65
C TYR A 91 0.47 2.78 13.63
N ARG A 92 1.21 3.45 14.52
CA ARG A 92 1.31 4.92 14.53
C ARG A 92 1.84 5.47 13.20
N SER A 93 2.81 4.82 12.58
CA SER A 93 3.37 5.24 11.28
C SER A 93 2.33 5.13 10.16
N VAL A 94 1.60 4.01 10.11
CA VAL A 94 0.51 3.74 9.16
C VAL A 94 -0.62 4.76 9.30
N LYS A 95 -1.07 5.04 10.55
CA LYS A 95 -2.09 6.07 10.82
C LYS A 95 -1.63 7.47 10.44
N ARG A 96 -0.40 7.84 10.80
CA ARG A 96 0.18 9.15 10.47
C ARG A 96 0.27 9.39 8.96
N LEU A 97 0.46 8.34 8.17
CA LEU A 97 0.48 8.39 6.71
C LEU A 97 -0.93 8.28 6.09
N GLY A 98 -1.96 8.16 6.92
CA GLY A 98 -3.37 8.43 6.61
C GLY A 98 -4.25 7.18 6.48
N ILE A 99 -3.72 5.97 6.63
CA ILE A 99 -4.55 4.76 6.60
C ILE A 99 -5.46 4.77 7.84
N PRO A 100 -6.79 4.75 7.68
CA PRO A 100 -7.73 4.81 8.80
C PRO A 100 -7.84 3.47 9.53
N ASP A 101 -8.27 3.47 10.79
CA ASP A 101 -8.42 2.24 11.60
C ASP A 101 -9.32 1.20 10.96
N SER A 102 -10.36 1.63 10.23
CA SER A 102 -11.20 0.73 9.43
C SER A 102 -10.46 -0.10 8.37
N GLN A 103 -9.20 0.21 8.10
CA GLN A 103 -8.29 -0.48 7.17
C GLN A 103 -7.04 -1.07 7.85
N ILE A 104 -6.99 -1.06 9.18
CA ILE A 104 -5.90 -1.63 9.97
C ILE A 104 -6.47 -2.74 10.85
N ILE A 105 -5.90 -3.94 10.76
CA ILE A 105 -6.16 -5.01 11.71
C ILE A 105 -4.98 -5.07 12.68
N LEU A 106 -5.22 -4.73 13.94
CA LEU A 106 -4.19 -4.77 14.99
C LEU A 106 -4.42 -5.94 15.96
N MET A 107 -3.42 -6.81 16.05
CA MET A 107 -3.41 -7.97 16.95
C MET A 107 -2.27 -7.83 17.95
N ILE A 108 -2.58 -7.76 19.25
CA ILE A 108 -1.60 -7.62 20.33
C ILE A 108 -1.78 -8.76 21.34
N ALA A 109 -0.76 -9.60 21.50
CA ALA A 109 -0.83 -10.83 22.27
C ALA A 109 -0.79 -10.59 23.79
N ASP A 110 -0.29 -9.44 24.25
CA ASP A 110 -0.27 -9.07 25.67
C ASP A 110 -0.32 -7.56 25.89
N ASP A 111 -0.89 -7.12 27.01
CA ASP A 111 -1.11 -5.69 27.29
C ASP A 111 -0.01 -5.14 28.20
N MET A 112 0.98 -4.48 27.60
CA MET A 112 2.06 -3.82 28.33
C MET A 112 1.61 -2.55 29.03
N ALA A 113 0.60 -1.84 28.50
CA ALA A 113 0.08 -0.60 29.07
C ALA A 113 -0.62 -0.87 30.42
N CYS A 114 -1.31 -2.00 30.53
CA CYS A 114 -2.00 -2.45 31.75
C CYS A 114 -1.17 -3.40 32.63
N ASN A 115 0.10 -3.67 32.28
CA ASN A 115 0.92 -4.61 33.05
C ASN A 115 1.30 -4.03 34.43
N PRO A 116 1.15 -4.77 35.54
CA PRO A 116 1.54 -4.29 36.87
C PRO A 116 3.03 -3.95 37.03
N ARG A 117 3.89 -4.42 36.12
CA ARG A 117 5.32 -4.08 36.09
C ARG A 117 5.60 -2.77 35.38
N ASN A 118 4.63 -2.21 34.66
CA ASN A 118 4.82 -0.98 33.92
C ASN A 118 4.88 0.22 34.88
N PRO A 119 6.02 0.93 34.96
CA PRO A 119 6.13 2.14 35.78
C PRO A 119 5.29 3.32 35.25
N HIS A 120 4.81 3.23 34.00
CA HIS A 120 3.99 4.24 33.34
C HIS A 120 2.64 3.63 32.92
N PRO A 121 1.64 3.60 33.83
CA PRO A 121 0.34 3.02 33.53
C PRO A 121 -0.31 3.66 32.30
N ALA A 122 -0.98 2.83 31.50
CA ALA A 122 -1.68 3.22 30.28
C ALA A 122 -0.79 3.80 29.15
N ALA A 123 0.53 3.63 29.23
CA ALA A 123 1.47 4.08 28.21
C ALA A 123 2.43 2.98 27.77
N VAL A 124 2.88 3.05 26.52
CA VAL A 124 3.95 2.20 25.96
C VAL A 124 4.93 3.09 25.21
N TYR A 125 6.20 3.06 25.59
CA TYR A 125 7.30 3.78 24.94
C TYR A 125 8.18 2.88 24.10
N ASN A 126 8.63 3.38 22.95
CA ASN A 126 9.54 2.68 22.03
C ASN A 126 10.97 3.25 22.00
N ASN A 127 11.25 4.25 22.84
CA ASN A 127 12.55 4.90 22.97
C ASN A 127 12.91 5.09 24.45
N ALA A 128 14.19 4.93 24.82
CA ALA A 128 14.68 5.06 26.20
C ALA A 128 14.43 6.45 26.82
N ASN A 129 14.32 7.50 25.99
CA ASN A 129 13.99 8.84 26.45
C ASN A 129 12.48 9.06 26.63
N GLN A 130 11.65 8.04 26.37
CA GLN A 130 10.19 8.04 26.54
C GLN A 130 9.50 9.24 25.90
N GLN A 131 10.00 9.67 24.74
CA GLN A 131 9.55 10.88 24.07
C GLN A 131 8.14 10.75 23.46
N ILE A 132 7.75 9.53 23.10
CA ILE A 132 6.52 9.24 22.38
C ILE A 132 5.87 8.02 23.02
N ASP A 133 4.67 8.22 23.57
CA ASP A 133 3.77 7.12 23.90
C ASP A 133 3.15 6.60 22.60
N VAL A 134 3.45 5.34 22.28
CA VAL A 134 2.95 4.64 21.09
C VAL A 134 1.64 3.90 21.35
N TYR A 135 1.18 3.83 22.60
CA TYR A 135 -0.16 3.34 22.94
C TYR A 135 -1.18 4.48 22.80
N GLY A 136 -1.08 5.54 23.60
CA GLY A 136 -1.96 6.71 23.51
C GLY A 136 -3.47 6.41 23.52
N ASP A 137 -4.28 7.43 23.25
CA ASP A 137 -5.76 7.31 23.26
C ASP A 137 -6.36 6.85 21.92
N ASP A 138 -5.54 6.75 20.87
CA ASP A 138 -5.97 6.60 19.47
C ASP A 138 -5.64 5.21 18.88
N VAL A 139 -5.36 4.21 19.73
CA VAL A 139 -5.09 2.83 19.29
C VAL A 139 -6.35 1.97 19.37
N GLU A 140 -6.77 1.45 18.22
CA GLU A 140 -7.83 0.45 18.11
C GLU A 140 -7.21 -0.94 17.99
N VAL A 141 -7.32 -1.75 19.06
CA VAL A 141 -6.86 -3.15 19.05
C VAL A 141 -8.03 -4.07 18.73
N ASP A 142 -7.94 -4.77 17.59
CA ASP A 142 -8.99 -5.67 17.10
C ASP A 142 -8.97 -7.04 17.77
N TYR A 143 -7.77 -7.60 17.96
CA TYR A 143 -7.58 -8.89 18.61
C TYR A 143 -6.64 -8.71 19.80
N ARG A 144 -7.15 -8.98 21.01
CA ARG A 144 -6.42 -8.77 22.26
C ARG A 144 -6.14 -10.10 22.96
N GLY A 145 -4.92 -10.25 23.48
CA GLY A 145 -4.58 -11.34 24.38
C GLY A 145 -4.87 -12.70 23.76
N TYR A 146 -5.75 -13.47 24.40
CA TYR A 146 -6.13 -14.82 23.97
C TYR A 146 -6.76 -14.90 22.57
N GLU A 147 -7.24 -13.78 22.01
CA GLU A 147 -7.74 -13.77 20.63
C GLU A 147 -6.61 -13.80 19.58
N VAL A 148 -5.35 -13.57 19.96
CA VAL A 148 -4.21 -13.56 19.04
C VAL A 148 -3.68 -14.98 18.84
N THR A 149 -4.42 -15.78 18.07
CA THR A 149 -4.07 -17.17 17.74
C THR A 149 -3.69 -17.31 16.27
N VAL A 150 -2.99 -18.40 15.94
CA VAL A 150 -2.67 -18.73 14.54
C VAL A 150 -3.95 -18.86 13.73
N GLU A 151 -4.97 -19.51 14.29
CA GLU A 151 -6.27 -19.69 13.67
C GLU A 151 -6.94 -18.36 13.31
N ASN A 152 -7.02 -17.42 14.25
CA ASN A 152 -7.66 -16.12 13.99
C ASN A 152 -6.90 -15.32 12.94
N PHE A 153 -5.57 -15.32 13.00
CA PHE A 153 -4.73 -14.64 12.01
C PHE A 153 -4.98 -15.20 10.59
N ILE A 154 -4.95 -16.53 10.42
CA ILE A 154 -5.22 -17.18 9.12
C ILE A 154 -6.66 -16.90 8.64
N ARG A 155 -7.66 -16.93 9.54
CA ARG A 155 -9.06 -16.62 9.19
C ARG A 155 -9.25 -15.18 8.74
N VAL A 156 -8.54 -14.22 9.35
CA VAL A 156 -8.53 -12.81 8.91
C VAL A 156 -7.99 -12.70 7.49
N LEU A 157 -6.81 -13.27 7.21
CA LEU A 157 -6.19 -13.21 5.88
C LEU A 157 -7.10 -13.84 4.82
N THR A 158 -7.58 -15.06 5.06
CA THR A 158 -8.38 -15.83 4.11
C THR A 158 -9.85 -15.39 4.02
N GLY A 159 -10.31 -14.49 4.89
CA GLY A 159 -11.69 -14.05 4.97
C GLY A 159 -12.68 -15.10 5.50
N ARG A 160 -12.18 -16.17 6.14
CA ARG A 160 -12.98 -17.28 6.67
C ARG A 160 -13.48 -16.99 8.09
N LEU A 161 -14.18 -15.87 8.23
CA LEU A 161 -14.73 -15.38 9.49
C LEU A 161 -16.25 -15.63 9.55
N PRO A 162 -16.82 -15.93 10.73
CA PRO A 162 -18.27 -15.98 10.90
C PRO A 162 -18.98 -14.72 10.41
N ALA A 163 -20.21 -14.85 9.91
CA ALA A 163 -21.00 -13.71 9.46
C ALA A 163 -21.18 -12.65 10.57
N SER A 164 -21.32 -13.11 11.81
CA SER A 164 -21.45 -12.29 13.03
C SER A 164 -20.19 -11.54 13.44
N THR A 165 -19.02 -11.82 12.83
CA THR A 165 -17.78 -11.12 13.18
C THR A 165 -17.94 -9.61 12.89
N PRO A 166 -17.58 -8.71 13.84
CA PRO A 166 -17.66 -7.27 13.62
C PRO A 166 -16.85 -6.81 12.41
N ARG A 167 -17.24 -5.67 11.82
CA ARG A 167 -16.53 -5.10 10.65
C ARG A 167 -15.08 -4.76 10.95
N SER A 168 -14.77 -4.21 12.13
CA SER A 168 -13.40 -3.86 12.53
C SER A 168 -12.47 -5.07 12.54
N LYS A 169 -12.98 -6.25 12.90
CA LYS A 169 -12.23 -7.52 12.89
C LYS A 169 -12.17 -8.22 11.53
N LYS A 170 -12.54 -7.56 10.43
CA LYS A 170 -12.58 -8.17 9.08
C LYS A 170 -11.61 -7.45 8.16
N LEU A 171 -10.71 -8.20 7.53
CA LEU A 171 -9.92 -7.71 6.41
C LEU A 171 -10.80 -7.68 5.14
N LEU A 172 -11.26 -6.49 4.76
CA LEU A 172 -12.19 -6.29 3.62
C LEU A 172 -11.47 -5.81 2.37
N THR A 173 -10.38 -6.50 2.03
CA THR A 173 -9.57 -6.25 0.85
C THR A 173 -10.16 -6.90 -0.41
N ASP A 174 -9.76 -6.37 -1.56
CA ASP A 174 -10.18 -6.79 -2.91
C ASP A 174 -8.99 -6.81 -3.89
N ALA A 175 -9.27 -7.03 -5.17
CA ALA A 175 -8.28 -7.13 -6.24
C ALA A 175 -7.51 -5.82 -6.48
N GLY A 176 -8.02 -4.69 -5.97
CA GLY A 176 -7.36 -3.38 -6.06
C GLY A 176 -6.64 -2.99 -4.77
N SER A 177 -6.68 -3.81 -3.71
CA SER A 177 -6.14 -3.45 -2.40
C SER A 177 -4.67 -3.83 -2.26
N ASN A 178 -3.79 -2.89 -1.90
CA ASN A 178 -2.46 -3.26 -1.44
C ASN A 178 -2.50 -3.61 0.05
N VAL A 179 -1.78 -4.65 0.45
CA VAL A 179 -1.81 -5.18 1.81
C VAL A 179 -0.41 -5.16 2.41
N LEU A 180 -0.24 -4.44 3.52
CA LEU A 180 0.92 -4.52 4.40
C LEU A 180 0.64 -5.57 5.47
N ILE A 181 1.51 -6.59 5.59
CA ILE A 181 1.51 -7.50 6.73
C ILE A 181 2.81 -7.28 7.49
N TYR A 182 2.71 -6.91 8.76
CA TYR A 182 3.86 -6.77 9.65
C TYR A 182 3.70 -7.69 10.86
N LEU A 183 4.66 -8.61 11.03
CA LEU A 183 4.71 -9.56 12.14
C LEU A 183 5.95 -9.28 12.99
N THR A 184 5.80 -9.30 14.31
CA THR A 184 6.93 -9.21 15.25
C THR A 184 6.76 -10.22 16.38
N GLY A 185 7.85 -10.89 16.75
CA GLY A 185 7.80 -11.93 17.75
C GLY A 185 9.05 -12.80 17.80
N HIS A 186 8.93 -13.96 18.44
CA HIS A 186 9.97 -14.98 18.47
C HIS A 186 9.72 -16.04 17.41
N GLY A 187 10.76 -16.45 16.72
CA GLY A 187 10.68 -17.44 15.64
C GLY A 187 12.00 -18.18 15.47
N GLY A 188 12.03 -19.02 14.45
CA GLY A 188 13.18 -19.84 14.10
C GLY A 188 13.08 -20.28 12.64
N ASP A 189 13.83 -21.33 12.29
CA ASP A 189 13.84 -21.82 10.92
C ASP A 189 12.47 -22.39 10.52
N GLY A 190 11.72 -21.61 9.74
CA GLY A 190 10.45 -21.98 9.14
C GLY A 190 9.22 -21.73 10.02
N PHE A 191 9.34 -21.08 11.18
CA PHE A 191 8.20 -20.83 12.07
C PHE A 191 8.29 -19.51 12.86
N LEU A 192 7.12 -19.01 13.27
CA LEU A 192 6.94 -17.90 14.21
C LEU A 192 6.02 -18.34 15.34
N LYS A 193 6.41 -18.12 16.59
CA LYS A 193 5.62 -18.50 17.77
C LYS A 193 4.48 -17.52 18.01
N PHE A 194 3.32 -18.05 18.38
CA PHE A 194 2.16 -17.33 18.87
C PHE A 194 1.90 -17.68 20.33
N GLN A 195 1.86 -16.65 21.17
CA GLN A 195 1.60 -16.74 22.62
C GLN A 195 2.48 -17.73 23.39
N ASP A 196 3.69 -18.01 22.92
CA ASP A 196 4.60 -19.03 23.46
C ASP A 196 4.04 -20.48 23.48
N SER A 197 2.92 -20.75 22.80
CA SER A 197 2.25 -22.07 22.81
C SER A 197 2.01 -22.66 21.44
N GLU A 198 1.73 -21.83 20.43
CA GLU A 198 1.47 -22.25 19.06
C GLU A 198 2.56 -21.74 18.12
N GLU A 199 2.65 -22.31 16.93
CA GLU A 199 3.59 -21.89 15.89
C GLU A 199 2.84 -21.79 14.57
N ILE A 200 3.04 -20.69 13.84
CA ILE A 200 2.67 -20.59 12.43
C ILE A 200 3.90 -20.92 11.59
N THR A 201 3.74 -21.79 10.59
CA THR A 201 4.85 -22.19 9.72
C THR A 201 4.93 -21.35 8.45
N ASN A 202 6.08 -21.42 7.77
CA ASN A 202 6.26 -20.82 6.46
C ASN A 202 5.33 -21.41 5.37
N VAL A 203 4.87 -22.65 5.55
CA VAL A 203 3.88 -23.29 4.68
C VAL A 203 2.49 -22.72 4.94
N ASP A 204 2.09 -22.57 6.22
CA ASP A 204 0.79 -21.99 6.57
C ASP A 204 0.65 -20.56 6.03
N LEU A 205 1.72 -19.76 6.14
CA LEU A 205 1.77 -18.41 5.56
C LEU A 205 1.66 -18.44 4.03
N ALA A 206 2.42 -19.31 3.37
CA ALA A 206 2.38 -19.43 1.90
C ALA A 206 0.98 -19.81 1.41
N ASP A 207 0.33 -20.77 2.05
CA ASP A 207 -1.00 -21.24 1.68
C ASP A 207 -2.10 -20.23 2.01
N ALA A 208 -1.94 -19.44 3.08
CA ALA A 208 -2.85 -18.34 3.39
C ALA A 208 -2.77 -17.23 2.33
N ILE A 209 -1.56 -16.82 1.95
CA ILE A 209 -1.34 -15.82 0.90
C ILE A 209 -1.85 -16.35 -0.45
N GLN A 210 -1.64 -17.63 -0.77
CA GLN A 210 -2.21 -18.25 -1.96
C GLN A 210 -3.73 -18.17 -1.98
N GLN A 211 -4.39 -18.49 -0.88
CA GLN A 211 -5.84 -18.36 -0.79
C GLN A 211 -6.30 -16.91 -0.93
N MET A 212 -5.54 -15.94 -0.43
CA MET A 212 -5.84 -14.53 -0.66
C MET A 212 -5.77 -14.19 -2.16
N TRP A 213 -4.75 -14.68 -2.85
CA TRP A 213 -4.56 -14.45 -4.28
C TRP A 213 -5.68 -15.09 -5.12
N GLU A 214 -6.01 -16.36 -4.88
CA GLU A 214 -7.10 -17.08 -5.56
C GLU A 214 -8.46 -16.40 -5.35
N LYS A 215 -8.66 -15.80 -4.17
CA LYS A 215 -9.86 -15.05 -3.83
C LYS A 215 -9.82 -13.58 -4.25
N GLN A 216 -8.76 -13.16 -4.96
CA GLN A 216 -8.57 -11.78 -5.41
C GLN A 216 -8.69 -10.77 -4.25
N ARG A 217 -8.01 -11.06 -3.13
CA ARG A 217 -8.03 -10.26 -1.89
C ARG A 217 -6.81 -9.34 -1.76
N TYR A 218 -5.98 -9.21 -2.79
CA TYR A 218 -4.94 -8.19 -2.86
C TYR A 218 -4.52 -7.93 -4.31
N ASN A 219 -4.06 -6.71 -4.58
CA ASN A 219 -3.34 -6.31 -5.78
C ASN A 219 -1.83 -6.59 -5.62
N GLU A 220 -1.23 -5.98 -4.61
CA GLU A 220 0.17 -6.16 -4.21
C GLU A 220 0.27 -6.35 -2.69
N MET A 221 1.25 -7.13 -2.23
CA MET A 221 1.48 -7.40 -0.82
C MET A 221 2.91 -7.07 -0.42
N LEU A 222 3.05 -6.33 0.68
CA LEU A 222 4.32 -6.12 1.38
C LEU A 222 4.28 -6.91 2.69
N PHE A 223 5.06 -7.99 2.76
CA PHE A 223 5.19 -8.83 3.94
C PHE A 223 6.49 -8.49 4.67
N ILE A 224 6.40 -8.08 5.94
CA ILE A 224 7.54 -7.74 6.78
C ILE A 224 7.47 -8.58 8.04
N VAL A 225 8.57 -9.22 8.40
CA VAL A 225 8.64 -10.00 9.64
C VAL A 225 9.92 -9.72 10.41
N ASP A 226 9.76 -9.28 11.66
CA ASP A 226 10.86 -8.99 12.59
C ASP A 226 10.97 -10.10 13.65
N THR A 227 11.91 -11.04 13.42
CA THR A 227 12.13 -12.23 14.26
C THR A 227 13.49 -12.86 13.93
N CYS A 228 14.00 -13.74 14.80
CA CYS A 228 15.10 -14.64 14.45
C CYS A 228 14.75 -15.51 13.24
N GLN A 229 15.73 -15.71 12.37
CA GLN A 229 15.64 -16.44 11.10
C GLN A 229 14.44 -16.03 10.22
N ALA A 230 14.08 -14.74 10.25
CA ALA A 230 12.93 -14.17 9.54
C ALA A 230 12.85 -14.58 8.06
N ALA A 231 13.99 -14.67 7.38
CA ALA A 231 14.04 -15.03 5.97
C ALA A 231 13.42 -16.41 5.65
N SER A 232 13.44 -17.34 6.60
CA SER A 232 12.85 -18.68 6.43
C SER A 232 11.32 -18.66 6.22
N LEU A 233 10.63 -17.62 6.71
CA LEU A 233 9.17 -17.52 6.70
C LEU A 233 8.58 -17.25 5.31
N TYR A 234 9.32 -16.59 4.42
CA TYR A 234 8.85 -16.27 3.06
C TYR A 234 9.49 -17.14 1.96
N GLN A 235 10.37 -18.09 2.32
CA GLN A 235 11.02 -18.97 1.34
C GLN A 235 10.02 -19.83 0.57
N LYS A 236 8.90 -20.17 1.20
CA LYS A 236 7.85 -20.99 0.61
C LYS A 236 6.76 -20.19 -0.08
N PHE A 237 6.85 -18.87 -0.15
CA PHE A 237 5.87 -18.09 -0.91
C PHE A 237 5.95 -18.43 -2.40
N TYR A 238 4.79 -18.57 -3.04
CA TYR A 238 4.67 -18.90 -4.47
C TYR A 238 3.60 -18.07 -5.17
N SER A 239 2.82 -17.27 -4.44
CA SER A 239 1.81 -16.39 -5.00
C SER A 239 2.44 -15.11 -5.56
N PRO A 240 1.93 -14.58 -6.69
CA PRO A 240 2.51 -13.41 -7.33
C PRO A 240 2.18 -12.12 -6.56
N ASN A 241 2.89 -11.05 -6.93
CA ASN A 241 2.76 -9.69 -6.43
C ASN A 241 3.08 -9.55 -4.93
N VAL A 242 4.00 -10.36 -4.41
CA VAL A 242 4.44 -10.32 -3.01
C VAL A 242 5.90 -9.89 -2.92
N LEU A 243 6.17 -8.80 -2.20
CA LEU A 243 7.51 -8.44 -1.74
C LEU A 243 7.63 -8.79 -0.27
N ALA A 244 8.62 -9.62 0.09
CA ALA A 244 8.85 -10.03 1.46
C ALA A 244 10.17 -9.47 2.02
N ILE A 245 10.17 -9.06 3.29
CA ILE A 245 11.32 -8.52 4.03
C ILE A 245 11.40 -9.24 5.38
N GLY A 246 12.61 -9.65 5.76
CA GLY A 246 12.90 -10.27 7.04
C GLY A 246 14.07 -9.59 7.74
N SER A 247 13.97 -9.41 9.06
CA SER A 247 15.01 -8.73 9.84
C SER A 247 16.32 -9.51 10.01
N SER A 248 16.32 -10.82 9.75
CA SER A 248 17.52 -11.66 9.72
C SER A 248 17.45 -12.77 8.66
N LEU A 249 18.62 -13.23 8.21
CA LEU A 249 18.74 -14.40 7.33
C LEU A 249 18.62 -15.71 8.11
N VAL A 250 18.43 -16.82 7.39
CA VAL A 250 18.45 -18.16 7.99
C VAL A 250 19.80 -18.41 8.66
N GLY A 251 19.78 -18.93 9.88
CA GLY A 251 20.97 -19.09 10.73
C GLY A 251 21.42 -17.83 11.48
N GLU A 252 20.72 -16.70 11.36
CA GLU A 252 21.01 -15.47 12.12
C GLU A 252 19.86 -15.10 13.08
N ASP A 253 20.21 -14.65 14.27
CA ASP A 253 19.27 -14.06 15.23
C ASP A 253 18.88 -12.64 14.80
N SER A 254 17.66 -12.21 15.15
CA SER A 254 17.30 -10.80 15.22
C SER A 254 17.54 -10.30 16.63
N LEU A 255 17.99 -9.05 16.77
CA LEU A 255 18.46 -8.53 18.05
C LEU A 255 17.69 -7.29 18.46
N SER A 256 17.47 -7.19 19.77
CA SER A 256 16.92 -6.00 20.40
C SER A 256 17.89 -4.82 20.36
N HIS A 257 17.37 -3.59 20.37
CA HIS A 257 18.20 -2.40 20.24
C HIS A 257 18.74 -1.89 21.58
N HIS A 258 17.84 -1.42 22.45
CA HIS A 258 18.21 -0.76 23.70
C HIS A 258 17.23 -1.10 24.83
N VAL A 259 17.74 -0.99 26.06
CA VAL A 259 17.01 -1.20 27.32
C VAL A 259 16.60 0.15 27.87
N ASP A 260 15.39 0.24 28.40
CA ASP A 260 14.96 1.36 29.24
C ASP A 260 15.18 0.98 30.72
N PRO A 261 16.03 1.70 31.48
CA PRO A 261 16.30 1.39 32.87
C PRO A 261 15.09 1.52 33.81
N ALA A 262 14.11 2.36 33.49
CA ALA A 262 12.88 2.49 34.27
C ALA A 262 11.94 1.31 34.03
N ILE A 263 11.78 0.88 32.77
CA ILE A 263 10.92 -0.25 32.38
C ILE A 263 11.61 -1.60 32.70
N GLY A 264 12.95 -1.63 32.67
CA GLY A 264 13.79 -2.75 33.07
C GLY A 264 13.98 -3.84 32.02
N VAL A 265 13.53 -3.62 30.77
CA VAL A 265 13.62 -4.59 29.67
C VAL A 265 13.98 -3.88 28.35
N TYR A 266 14.28 -4.66 27.31
CA TYR A 266 14.41 -4.13 25.95
C TYR A 266 13.05 -3.63 25.44
N ILE A 267 13.04 -2.45 24.83
CA ILE A 267 11.79 -1.76 24.47
C ILE A 267 11.54 -1.66 22.96
N ILE A 268 12.51 -2.06 22.13
CA ILE A 268 12.35 -2.10 20.67
C ILE A 268 13.39 -3.05 20.04
N ASP A 269 13.05 -3.63 18.89
CA ASP A 269 13.99 -4.41 18.08
C ASP A 269 14.78 -3.55 17.10
N ARG A 270 15.99 -3.98 16.73
CA ARG A 270 16.91 -3.19 15.90
C ARG A 270 16.34 -2.90 14.53
N TYR A 271 15.85 -3.91 13.83
CA TYR A 271 15.29 -3.72 12.50
C TYR A 271 14.13 -2.73 12.56
N THR A 272 13.19 -2.95 13.48
CA THR A 272 12.04 -2.07 13.65
C THR A 272 12.44 -0.64 14.03
N TYR A 273 13.44 -0.45 14.89
CA TYR A 273 13.98 0.88 15.22
C TYR A 273 14.44 1.65 13.97
N TYR A 274 15.27 1.05 13.13
CA TYR A 274 15.78 1.71 11.91
C TYR A 274 14.72 1.84 10.81
N ALA A 275 13.77 0.90 10.74
CA ALA A 275 12.61 1.01 9.85
C ALA A 275 11.74 2.22 10.25
N LEU A 276 11.50 2.43 11.55
CA LEU A 276 10.76 3.58 12.06
C LEU A 276 11.53 4.88 11.88
N GLU A 277 12.85 4.90 12.07
CA GLU A 277 13.67 6.07 11.77
C GLU A 277 13.48 6.55 10.32
N PHE A 278 13.44 5.61 9.37
CA PHE A 278 13.12 5.92 7.98
C PHE A 278 11.68 6.42 7.83
N LEU A 279 10.70 5.70 8.38
CA LEU A 279 9.29 6.05 8.26
C LEU A 279 8.99 7.42 8.87
N GLU A 280 9.66 7.83 9.95
CA GLU A 280 9.47 9.14 10.59
C GLU A 280 9.73 10.31 9.61
N HIS A 281 10.62 10.12 8.63
CA HIS A 281 10.92 11.10 7.57
C HIS A 281 10.01 10.99 6.34
N VAL A 282 9.11 10.00 6.29
CA VAL A 282 8.13 9.83 5.22
C VAL A 282 6.89 10.68 5.53
N THR A 283 6.45 11.44 4.53
CA THR A 283 5.16 12.14 4.50
C THR A 283 4.28 11.54 3.40
N PRO A 284 2.95 11.79 3.40
CA PRO A 284 2.06 11.28 2.34
C PRO A 284 2.46 11.71 0.91
N THR A 285 3.17 12.83 0.77
CA THR A 285 3.67 13.35 -0.52
C THR A 285 5.14 12.98 -0.78
N SER A 286 5.73 12.11 0.03
CA SER A 286 7.14 11.76 -0.09
C SER A 286 7.39 10.81 -1.26
N ASN A 287 8.54 10.99 -1.90
CA ASN A 287 8.99 10.17 -3.02
C ASN A 287 9.96 9.06 -2.57
N HIS A 288 9.98 8.74 -1.28
CA HIS A 288 10.77 7.63 -0.74
C HIS A 288 10.30 6.29 -1.33
N THR A 289 11.25 5.42 -1.68
CA THR A 289 10.96 4.18 -2.40
C THR A 289 11.18 2.94 -1.55
N LEU A 290 10.55 1.83 -1.93
CA LEU A 290 10.79 0.53 -1.31
C LEU A 290 12.27 0.13 -1.41
N GLY A 291 12.94 0.43 -2.52
CA GLY A 291 14.37 0.17 -2.70
C GLY A 291 15.27 0.91 -1.69
N GLN A 292 14.84 2.07 -1.20
CA GLN A 292 15.49 2.75 -0.07
C GLN A 292 15.13 2.08 1.25
N PHE A 293 13.85 1.71 1.43
CA PHE A 293 13.36 1.03 2.62
C PHE A 293 14.05 -0.34 2.85
N LEU A 294 14.40 -1.07 1.79
CA LEU A 294 15.15 -2.33 1.87
C LEU A 294 16.56 -2.18 2.46
N LYS A 295 17.08 -0.95 2.56
CA LYS A 295 18.45 -0.65 3.02
C LYS A 295 18.50 0.05 4.38
N VAL A 296 17.36 0.19 5.06
CA VAL A 296 17.26 0.98 6.32
C VAL A 296 18.12 0.44 7.45
N CYS A 297 18.35 -0.87 7.48
CA CYS A 297 19.11 -1.52 8.53
C CYS A 297 20.25 -2.36 7.95
N PRO A 298 21.39 -1.75 7.59
CA PRO A 298 22.59 -2.48 7.21
C PRO A 298 23.11 -3.34 8.36
N LYS A 299 23.87 -4.40 8.02
CA LYS A 299 24.34 -5.41 8.98
C LYS A 299 25.05 -4.85 10.23
N TYR A 300 25.80 -3.77 10.10
CA TYR A 300 26.50 -3.17 11.24
C TYR A 300 25.57 -2.45 12.24
N LEU A 301 24.36 -2.07 11.81
CA LEU A 301 23.33 -1.48 12.66
C LEU A 301 22.39 -2.55 13.23
N CYS A 302 21.91 -3.44 12.36
CA CYS A 302 21.01 -4.53 12.77
C CYS A 302 21.71 -5.62 13.58
N LEU A 303 23.03 -5.79 13.39
CA LEU A 303 23.80 -6.93 13.89
C LEU A 303 23.30 -8.30 13.35
N SER A 304 22.39 -8.24 12.39
CA SER A 304 21.83 -9.30 11.56
C SER A 304 21.74 -8.80 10.13
N THR A 305 21.56 -9.70 9.17
CA THR A 305 21.43 -9.34 7.75
C THR A 305 19.97 -9.27 7.38
N VAL A 306 19.46 -8.08 7.07
CA VAL A 306 18.11 -7.92 6.52
C VAL A 306 18.01 -8.64 5.17
N GLY A 307 17.11 -9.61 5.10
CA GLY A 307 16.80 -10.35 3.89
C GLY A 307 15.57 -9.78 3.20
N PHE A 308 15.50 -9.91 1.88
CA PHE A 308 14.25 -9.67 1.15
C PHE A 308 14.13 -10.61 -0.04
N ARG A 309 12.90 -10.81 -0.48
CA ARG A 309 12.56 -11.66 -1.64
C ARG A 309 11.62 -10.88 -2.56
N SER A 310 12.07 -10.66 -3.79
CA SER A 310 11.37 -9.83 -4.78
C SER A 310 11.07 -10.52 -6.11
N ASP A 311 11.42 -11.80 -6.28
CA ASP A 311 11.15 -12.57 -7.51
C ASP A 311 9.65 -12.72 -7.81
N LEU A 312 8.80 -12.67 -6.78
CA LEU A 312 7.35 -12.71 -6.91
C LEU A 312 6.74 -11.32 -7.13
N PHE A 313 7.53 -10.24 -7.01
CA PHE A 313 7.05 -8.86 -7.11
C PHE A 313 7.42 -8.26 -8.47
N GLN A 314 6.42 -7.88 -9.27
CA GLN A 314 6.64 -7.51 -10.67
C GLN A 314 7.31 -6.15 -10.86
N ARG A 315 7.05 -5.19 -9.97
CA ARG A 315 7.58 -3.82 -10.07
C ARG A 315 9.00 -3.75 -9.52
N ASP A 316 9.83 -2.88 -10.09
CA ASP A 316 11.15 -2.57 -9.52
C ASP A 316 10.99 -1.82 -8.18
N PRO A 317 11.44 -2.39 -7.04
CA PRO A 317 11.32 -1.74 -5.73
C PRO A 317 11.94 -0.34 -5.68
N ASN A 318 12.93 -0.04 -6.53
CA ASN A 318 13.54 1.30 -6.59
C ASN A 318 12.61 2.37 -7.18
N ARG A 319 11.50 1.98 -7.81
CA ARG A 319 10.49 2.87 -8.41
C ARG A 319 9.15 2.83 -7.69
N VAL A 320 8.94 1.87 -6.79
CA VAL A 320 7.71 1.78 -5.99
C VAL A 320 7.85 2.66 -4.76
N PHE A 321 6.87 3.54 -4.53
CA PHE A 321 6.88 4.40 -3.36
C PHE A 321 6.52 3.61 -2.10
N ILE A 322 7.12 3.97 -0.97
CA ILE A 322 6.77 3.38 0.33
C ILE A 322 5.30 3.68 0.70
N THR A 323 4.78 4.83 0.25
CA THR A 323 3.40 5.26 0.45
C THR A 323 2.39 4.39 -0.30
N ASP A 324 2.81 3.60 -1.30
CA ASP A 324 1.94 2.61 -1.95
C ASP A 324 1.49 1.50 -0.97
N PHE A 325 2.16 1.33 0.18
CA PHE A 325 1.78 0.38 1.23
C PHE A 325 1.49 1.03 2.59
N PHE A 326 2.26 2.07 2.97
CA PHE A 326 2.13 2.68 4.29
C PHE A 326 1.20 3.89 4.35
N GLY A 327 0.84 4.50 3.21
CA GLY A 327 0.05 5.75 3.17
C GLY A 327 -1.38 5.58 2.70
N SER A 328 -2.23 6.56 2.96
CA SER A 328 -3.55 6.60 2.33
C SER A 328 -3.49 6.96 0.85
N GLN A 329 -4.34 6.29 0.07
CA GLN A 329 -4.65 6.70 -1.30
C GLN A 329 -5.43 8.03 -1.27
N LYS A 330 -4.70 9.15 -1.22
CA LYS A 330 -5.17 10.49 -1.59
C LYS A 330 -4.07 11.23 -2.35
N ARG A 331 -3.75 10.79 -3.57
CA ARG A 331 -2.99 11.65 -4.49
C ARG A 331 -3.91 12.76 -5.00
N ILE A 332 -3.91 13.89 -4.30
CA ILE A 332 -4.32 15.16 -4.91
C ILE A 332 -3.07 15.73 -5.57
N GLU A 333 -2.72 15.23 -6.75
CA GLU A 333 -1.75 15.92 -7.60
C GLU A 333 -2.51 17.02 -8.34
N MET A 334 -2.36 18.27 -7.89
CA MET A 334 -2.65 19.40 -8.75
C MET A 334 -1.67 19.33 -9.92
N ALA A 335 -2.14 18.85 -11.07
CA ALA A 335 -1.40 18.93 -12.32
C ALA A 335 -1.08 20.41 -12.58
N ALA A 336 0.13 20.84 -12.24
CA ALA A 336 0.59 22.21 -12.50
C ALA A 336 0.65 22.50 -14.01
N ASP A 337 0.80 21.43 -14.81
CA ASP A 337 0.73 21.45 -16.27
C ASP A 337 -0.25 20.36 -16.76
N PRO A 338 -1.03 20.61 -17.82
CA PRO A 338 -1.92 19.60 -18.39
C PRO A 338 -1.12 18.37 -18.84
N ILE A 339 -1.48 17.20 -18.30
CA ILE A 339 -0.96 15.91 -18.78
C ILE A 339 -1.55 15.70 -20.19
N VAL A 340 -0.72 15.94 -21.21
CA VAL A 340 -1.06 15.61 -22.58
C VAL A 340 -0.94 14.10 -22.70
N LEU A 341 -2.08 13.41 -22.62
CA LEU A 341 -2.16 12.00 -22.96
C LEU A 341 -1.63 11.82 -24.40
N PRO A 342 -0.83 10.78 -24.68
CA PRO A 342 -0.46 10.46 -26.04
C PRO A 342 -1.75 10.42 -26.88
N PRO A 343 -1.75 11.01 -28.09
CA PRO A 343 -2.92 10.93 -28.95
C PRO A 343 -3.30 9.46 -29.06
N ALA A 344 -4.58 9.15 -28.84
CA ALA A 344 -5.11 7.82 -29.09
C ALA A 344 -4.51 7.35 -30.41
N SER A 345 -3.70 6.30 -30.36
CA SER A 345 -3.18 5.71 -31.57
C SER A 345 -4.39 5.39 -32.41
N ASN A 346 -4.61 6.14 -33.49
CA ASN A 346 -5.53 5.79 -34.56
C ASN A 346 -5.01 4.57 -35.33
N GLU A 347 -4.40 3.61 -34.64
CA GLU A 347 -4.63 2.23 -34.99
C GLU A 347 -6.06 1.96 -34.58
N LYS A 348 -6.96 2.17 -35.55
CA LYS A 348 -8.12 1.29 -35.63
C LYS A 348 -7.55 -0.12 -35.50
N SER A 349 -7.72 -0.76 -34.35
CA SER A 349 -7.81 -2.21 -34.36
C SER A 349 -9.10 -2.53 -35.13
N SER A 350 -9.03 -2.45 -36.45
CA SER A 350 -9.93 -3.21 -37.29
C SER A 350 -9.57 -4.67 -37.05
N VAL A 351 -10.19 -5.25 -36.02
CA VAL A 351 -10.42 -6.68 -35.99
C VAL A 351 -11.36 -6.94 -37.16
N CYS A 352 -10.79 -7.07 -38.36
CA CYS A 352 -11.37 -7.35 -39.68
C CYS A 352 -10.54 -6.57 -40.72
N ASP A 353 -9.33 -7.04 -40.99
CA ASP A 353 -8.66 -6.92 -42.30
C ASP A 353 -7.30 -7.64 -42.19
N LEU A 354 -7.31 -8.96 -42.27
CA LEU A 354 -6.11 -9.73 -42.57
C LEU A 354 -6.09 -10.01 -44.08
N PRO A 355 -5.01 -9.65 -44.80
CA PRO A 355 -4.89 -9.97 -46.22
C PRO A 355 -4.68 -11.48 -46.42
N LEU A 356 -5.51 -12.08 -47.27
CA LEU A 356 -5.27 -13.39 -47.85
C LEU A 356 -3.94 -13.38 -48.60
N SER A 357 -2.96 -14.13 -48.12
CA SER A 357 -1.98 -14.76 -49.01
C SER A 357 -1.46 -16.05 -48.37
N PRO A 358 -1.71 -17.22 -48.97
CA PRO A 358 -1.20 -18.48 -48.45
C PRO A 358 0.29 -18.61 -48.78
N GLN A 359 1.13 -18.86 -47.77
CA GLN A 359 2.45 -19.46 -47.99
C GLN A 359 2.29 -20.98 -47.99
N PRO A 360 2.90 -21.73 -48.93
CA PRO A 360 2.79 -23.18 -48.95
C PRO A 360 3.64 -23.79 -47.82
N LEU A 361 3.01 -24.62 -46.98
CA LEU A 361 3.75 -25.59 -46.17
C LEU A 361 4.17 -26.74 -47.07
N ILE A 362 5.48 -27.00 -47.14
CA ILE A 362 6.06 -28.23 -47.66
C ILE A 362 5.72 -29.34 -46.66
N ILE A 363 5.00 -30.36 -47.13
CA ILE A 363 4.77 -31.61 -46.39
C ILE A 363 5.62 -32.69 -47.07
N ASP A 364 6.50 -33.30 -46.30
CA ASP A 364 7.32 -34.44 -46.71
C ASP A 364 6.45 -35.71 -46.56
N GLU A 365 6.12 -36.36 -47.67
CA GLU A 365 5.39 -37.63 -47.69
C GLU A 365 6.36 -38.81 -47.77
N SER A 366 6.20 -39.77 -46.87
CA SER A 366 6.64 -41.15 -47.10
C SER A 366 5.50 -42.13 -46.81
N GLN A 367 5.03 -42.76 -47.90
CA GLN A 367 4.40 -44.09 -48.05
C GLN A 367 3.11 -44.34 -47.24
N GLY A 368 1.94 -44.68 -47.81
CA GLY A 368 1.62 -45.39 -49.04
C GLY A 368 0.97 -46.74 -48.68
N ASP A 369 -0.34 -46.92 -48.91
CA ASP A 369 -0.91 -47.96 -49.79
C ASP A 369 -2.45 -48.20 -49.61
N SER A 370 -3.07 -48.35 -50.79
CA SER A 370 -4.34 -48.89 -51.31
C SER A 370 -5.58 -49.27 -50.47
N GLY A 371 -6.77 -48.98 -51.04
CA GLY A 371 -7.95 -49.85 -50.90
C GLY A 371 -9.38 -49.30 -51.18
N ASN A 372 -9.73 -49.03 -52.45
CA ASN A 372 -11.08 -49.10 -53.09
C ASN A 372 -12.32 -48.27 -52.64
N SER A 373 -12.72 -47.34 -53.53
CA SER A 373 -14.03 -47.15 -54.24
C SER A 373 -15.36 -47.26 -53.45
N VAL A 374 -16.38 -46.38 -53.55
CA VAL A 374 -17.06 -45.77 -54.72
C VAL A 374 -17.94 -44.58 -54.23
N HIS A 375 -18.23 -43.65 -55.16
CA HIS A 375 -19.36 -42.71 -55.28
C HIS A 375 -19.10 -41.22 -55.00
N VAL A 376 -18.96 -40.52 -56.13
CA VAL A 376 -19.08 -39.08 -56.34
C VAL A 376 -20.49 -38.63 -55.97
N ALA A 377 -20.59 -37.70 -55.01
CA ALA A 377 -21.72 -36.79 -54.83
C ALA A 377 -21.18 -35.35 -54.94
N ASN A 378 -22.00 -34.48 -55.50
CA ASN A 378 -21.68 -33.13 -55.94
C ASN A 378 -21.05 -32.23 -54.87
N MET A 379 -20.23 -31.33 -55.38
CA MET A 379 -19.37 -30.40 -54.67
C MET A 379 -20.11 -29.09 -54.35
N ASP A 380 -21.15 -29.16 -53.51
CA ASP A 380 -21.87 -27.98 -53.00
C ASP A 380 -22.32 -28.07 -51.52
N ASP A 381 -22.06 -29.18 -50.82
CA ASP A 381 -22.35 -29.30 -49.38
C ASP A 381 -21.14 -29.86 -48.66
N ILE A 382 -20.30 -28.98 -48.10
CA ILE A 382 -19.50 -29.17 -46.87
C ILE A 382 -18.65 -27.90 -46.73
N VAL A 383 -18.58 -27.38 -45.50
CA VAL A 383 -17.94 -26.12 -45.07
C VAL A 383 -18.80 -24.85 -45.21
N MET A 384 -19.97 -24.84 -44.55
CA MET A 384 -20.59 -23.59 -44.06
C MET A 384 -21.36 -23.79 -42.73
N THR A 385 -20.87 -24.62 -41.80
CA THR A 385 -21.62 -24.89 -40.55
C THR A 385 -20.86 -24.86 -39.23
N SER A 386 -19.53 -24.69 -39.18
CA SER A 386 -18.83 -24.64 -37.87
C SER A 386 -18.42 -23.26 -37.37
N THR A 387 -18.38 -22.21 -38.20
CA THR A 387 -17.86 -20.89 -37.79
C THR A 387 -18.94 -19.86 -37.44
N ASN A 388 -20.18 -20.00 -37.93
CA ASN A 388 -21.25 -19.05 -37.62
C ASN A 388 -21.89 -19.31 -36.24
N GLN A 389 -21.90 -20.55 -35.75
CA GLN A 389 -22.55 -20.90 -34.48
C GLN A 389 -21.78 -20.35 -33.25
N GLU A 390 -20.45 -20.34 -33.30
CA GLU A 390 -19.61 -19.79 -32.23
C GLU A 390 -19.65 -18.25 -32.19
N LEU A 391 -19.76 -17.61 -33.36
CA LEU A 391 -19.91 -16.15 -33.46
C LEU A 391 -21.30 -15.66 -32.99
N GLN A 392 -22.36 -16.42 -33.28
CA GLN A 392 -23.70 -16.12 -32.77
C GLN A 392 -23.78 -16.32 -31.25
N HIS A 393 -23.15 -17.38 -30.73
CA HIS A 393 -23.11 -17.65 -29.30
C HIS A 393 -22.33 -16.56 -28.54
N ALA A 394 -21.19 -16.12 -29.05
CA ALA A 394 -20.42 -15.02 -28.45
C ALA A 394 -21.18 -13.68 -28.45
N ALA A 395 -21.96 -13.40 -29.51
CA ALA A 395 -22.79 -12.20 -29.58
C ALA A 395 -23.97 -12.25 -28.60
N GLU A 396 -24.61 -13.41 -28.42
CA GLU A 396 -25.70 -13.61 -27.45
C GLU A 396 -25.19 -13.52 -26.01
N VAL A 397 -24.02 -14.09 -25.70
CA VAL A 397 -23.37 -13.99 -24.37
C VAL A 397 -23.05 -12.53 -24.03
N CYS A 398 -22.45 -11.78 -24.95
CA CYS A 398 -22.19 -10.35 -24.76
C CYS A 398 -23.49 -9.54 -24.55
N TYR A 399 -24.58 -9.88 -25.24
CA TYR A 399 -25.86 -9.18 -25.08
C TYR A 399 -26.53 -9.51 -23.72
N ALA A 400 -26.40 -10.75 -23.27
CA ALA A 400 -26.92 -11.21 -21.98
C ALA A 400 -26.17 -10.58 -20.80
N GLU A 401 -24.83 -10.52 -20.86
CA GLU A 401 -24.01 -9.85 -19.84
C GLU A 401 -24.33 -8.36 -19.72
N ASN A 402 -24.55 -7.69 -20.86
CA ASN A 402 -24.90 -6.27 -20.89
C ASN A 402 -26.34 -6.00 -20.37
N SER A 403 -27.23 -6.98 -20.48
CA SER A 403 -28.58 -6.92 -19.87
C SER A 403 -28.52 -7.14 -18.36
N SER A 404 -27.71 -8.11 -17.90
CA SER A 404 -27.47 -8.37 -16.47
C SER A 404 -26.88 -7.16 -15.76
N LEU A 405 -25.88 -6.51 -16.36
CA LEU A 405 -25.26 -5.30 -15.83
C LEU A 405 -26.26 -4.13 -15.72
N LYS A 406 -27.20 -3.99 -16.65
CA LYS A 406 -28.26 -2.96 -16.57
C LYS A 406 -29.23 -3.23 -15.41
N GLU A 407 -29.55 -4.49 -15.15
CA GLU A 407 -30.43 -4.88 -14.06
C GLU A 407 -29.75 -4.67 -12.69
N GLU A 408 -28.46 -4.95 -12.61
CA GLU A 408 -27.63 -4.71 -11.43
C GLU A 408 -27.50 -3.20 -11.13
N VAL A 409 -27.27 -2.37 -12.17
CA VAL A 409 -27.25 -0.89 -12.03
C VAL A 409 -28.60 -0.35 -11.58
N ASN A 410 -29.72 -0.87 -12.10
CA ASN A 410 -31.05 -0.44 -11.66
C ASN A 410 -31.34 -0.83 -10.21
N THR A 411 -30.86 -1.99 -9.77
CA THR A 411 -30.97 -2.45 -8.37
C THR A 411 -30.18 -1.54 -7.44
N LEU A 412 -28.94 -1.19 -7.81
CA LEU A 412 -28.10 -0.25 -7.04
C LEU A 412 -28.71 1.16 -6.96
N LEU A 413 -29.40 1.61 -8.00
CA LEU A 413 -30.13 2.89 -7.98
C LEU A 413 -31.32 2.86 -7.02
N LEU A 414 -32.01 1.72 -6.91
CA LEU A 414 -33.12 1.52 -5.97
C LEU A 414 -32.62 1.47 -4.51
N ASP A 415 -31.50 0.79 -4.26
CA ASP A 415 -30.87 0.71 -2.94
C ASP A 415 -30.37 2.08 -2.48
N LYS A 416 -29.82 2.88 -3.39
CA LYS A 416 -29.42 4.27 -3.11
C LYS A 416 -30.61 5.13 -2.67
N ALA A 417 -31.76 5.00 -3.33
CA ALA A 417 -32.97 5.74 -2.95
C ALA A 417 -33.47 5.32 -1.56
N THR A 418 -33.39 4.03 -1.23
CA THR A 418 -33.78 3.49 0.08
C THR A 418 -32.85 3.98 1.20
N LEU A 419 -31.54 4.03 0.95
CA LEU A 419 -30.56 4.59 1.89
C LEU A 419 -30.78 6.08 2.14
N GLN A 420 -31.15 6.85 1.11
CA GLN A 420 -31.46 8.28 1.27
C GLN A 420 -32.69 8.51 2.18
N ASP A 421 -33.71 7.66 2.09
CA ASP A 421 -34.89 7.73 2.98
C ASP A 421 -34.53 7.37 4.44
N GLN A 422 -33.64 6.39 4.64
CA GLN A 422 -33.16 6.02 5.97
C GLN A 422 -32.32 7.13 6.62
N VAL A 423 -31.45 7.79 5.85
CA VAL A 423 -30.67 8.94 6.34
C VAL A 423 -31.59 10.06 6.79
N LYS A 424 -32.62 10.38 6.00
CA LYS A 424 -33.59 11.41 6.37
C LYS A 424 -34.35 11.08 7.67
N LYS A 425 -34.75 9.83 7.86
CA LYS A 425 -35.38 9.38 9.11
C LYS A 425 -34.44 9.48 10.31
N LEU A 426 -33.15 9.21 10.12
CA LEU A 426 -32.14 9.38 11.18
C LEU A 426 -31.93 10.85 11.55
N GLU A 427 -31.95 11.76 10.57
CA GLU A 427 -31.89 13.21 10.81
C GLU A 427 -33.09 13.70 11.61
N GLU A 428 -34.31 13.26 11.26
CA GLU A 428 -35.54 13.57 12.00
C GLU A 428 -35.50 13.03 13.44
N LEU A 429 -34.97 11.81 13.64
CA LEU A 429 -34.82 11.22 14.97
C LEU A 429 -33.79 11.98 15.82
N ASN A 430 -32.69 12.40 15.22
CA ASN A 430 -31.63 13.17 15.89
C ASN A 430 -32.14 14.55 16.32
N GLN A 431 -32.96 15.21 15.49
CA GLN A 431 -33.60 16.46 15.85
C GLN A 431 -34.55 16.30 17.03
N THR A 432 -35.36 15.23 17.02
CA THR A 432 -36.29 14.92 18.13
C THR A 432 -35.54 14.67 19.45
N LEU A 433 -34.38 13.98 19.38
CA LEU A 433 -33.54 13.73 20.55
C LEU A 433 -32.91 15.02 21.11
N ALA A 434 -32.52 15.93 20.22
CA ALA A 434 -31.99 17.24 20.61
C ALA A 434 -33.06 18.09 21.32
N ASP A 435 -34.30 18.06 20.84
CA ASP A 435 -35.41 18.80 21.44
C ASP A 435 -35.76 18.24 22.83
N GLN A 436 -35.79 16.91 23.00
CA GLN A 436 -36.01 16.26 24.30
C GLN A 436 -34.91 16.59 25.32
N LYS A 437 -33.66 16.67 24.87
CA LYS A 437 -32.53 17.05 25.72
C LYS A 437 -32.62 18.49 26.19
N SER A 438 -33.03 19.40 25.29
CA SER A 438 -33.28 20.80 25.62
C SER A 438 -34.39 20.97 26.67
N GLU A 439 -35.50 20.22 26.53
CA GLU A 439 -36.59 20.24 27.53
C GLU A 439 -36.15 19.70 28.90
N SER A 440 -35.34 18.62 28.92
CA SER A 440 -34.78 18.07 30.15
C SER A 440 -33.86 19.07 30.85
N ASP A 441 -32.95 19.70 30.11
CA ASP A 441 -32.01 20.68 30.64
C ASP A 441 -32.75 21.92 31.19
N GLN A 442 -33.85 22.32 30.56
CA GLN A 442 -34.70 23.42 31.04
C GLN A 442 -35.43 23.05 32.34
N ALA A 443 -35.99 21.84 32.43
CA ALA A 443 -36.65 21.35 33.64
C ALA A 443 -35.68 21.25 34.83
N GLU A 444 -34.42 20.90 34.59
CA GLU A 444 -33.38 20.84 35.61
C GLU A 444 -32.98 22.25 36.10
N ARG A 445 -32.89 23.22 35.20
CA ARG A 445 -32.67 24.64 35.55
C ARG A 445 -33.80 25.20 36.39
N ASP A 446 -35.05 24.90 36.06
CA ASP A 446 -36.22 25.37 36.82
C ASP A 446 -36.27 24.76 38.22
N ARG A 447 -35.86 23.49 38.38
CA ARG A 447 -35.70 22.84 39.69
C ARG A 447 -34.60 23.48 40.53
N LEU A 448 -33.45 23.78 39.92
CA LEU A 448 -32.35 24.47 40.60
C LEU A 448 -32.74 25.89 41.03
N ALA A 449 -33.47 26.62 40.18
CA ALA A 449 -33.98 27.95 40.51
C ALA A 449 -35.00 27.92 41.67
N TYR A 450 -35.86 26.90 41.73
CA TYR A 450 -36.77 26.70 42.85
C TYR A 450 -36.02 26.35 44.15
N LEU A 451 -35.00 25.49 44.10
CA LEU A 451 -34.20 25.16 45.28
C LEU A 451 -33.44 26.39 45.81
N LEU A 452 -32.91 27.23 44.93
CA LEU A 452 -32.24 28.48 45.32
C LEU A 452 -33.21 29.48 45.98
N SER A 453 -34.45 29.60 45.49
CA SER A 453 -35.44 30.51 46.10
C SER A 453 -35.93 30.05 47.48
N VAL A 454 -35.87 28.74 47.77
CA VAL A 454 -36.16 28.19 49.10
C VAL A 454 -35.02 28.46 50.08
N VAL A 455 -33.77 28.47 49.62
CA VAL A 455 -32.59 28.72 50.46
C VAL A 455 -32.43 30.22 50.80
N ASP A 456 -32.76 31.12 49.88
CA ASP A 456 -32.72 32.57 50.14
C ASP A 456 -33.88 33.08 51.02
N GLY A 457 -34.87 32.23 51.33
CA GLY A 457 -36.04 32.55 52.13
C GLY A 457 -36.00 32.09 53.59
N SER A 458 -34.90 31.49 54.06
CA SER A 458 -34.74 30.92 55.41
C SER A 458 -33.75 31.65 56.30
#